data_AF-A0AAD3MIX6-F1
#
_entry.id   AF-A0AAD3MIX6-F1
#
_cell.length_a   1.000
_cell.length_b   1.000
_cell.length_c   1.000
_cell.angle_alpha   90.00
_cell.angle_beta   90.00
_cell.angle_gamma   90.00
#
_symmetry.space_group_name_H-M   'P 1'
#
loop_
_entity.id
_entity.type
_entity.pdbx_description
1 polymer ?
#
loop_
_entity_poly.entity_id
_entity_poly.type
_entity_poly.pdbx_seq_one_letter_code
_entity_poly.pdbx_strand_id
1 'polypeptide(L)'
;MSGDSEMECFGPAAIYLRKPERERIEAQNTPFDAKTAYFVTEASEMYLKGKLIKREGGKATVETLCGKTLTVKEDEVFPMNPPKFDKIEDMAMMTHLSEPAVLYNLKERYAAWMIY
;
A
#
# COMPACT_ATOMS: atom_id res chain seq x y z
N MET A 1 16.71 8.11 -12.00
CA MET A 1 15.36 7.51 -11.96
C MET A 1 14.93 7.33 -13.41
N SER A 2 14.54 6.12 -13.80
CA SER A 2 14.03 5.82 -15.13
C SER A 2 12.79 6.68 -15.42
N GLY A 3 12.92 7.62 -16.36
CA GLY A 3 11.84 8.50 -16.79
C GLY A 3 11.03 7.89 -17.93
N ASP A 4 10.01 8.64 -18.39
CA ASP A 4 9.10 8.19 -19.46
C ASP A 4 9.84 7.81 -20.76
N SER A 5 10.99 8.45 -21.05
CA SER A 5 11.82 8.15 -22.22
C SER A 5 12.31 6.70 -22.27
N GLU A 6 12.56 6.05 -21.13
CA GLU A 6 12.96 4.64 -21.11
C GLU A 6 11.80 3.70 -21.46
N MET A 7 10.56 4.19 -21.33
CA MET A 7 9.36 3.40 -21.62
C MET A 7 8.90 3.51 -23.08
N GLU A 8 9.46 4.45 -23.86
CA GLU A 8 9.09 4.68 -25.27
C GLU A 8 9.25 3.43 -26.15
N CYS A 9 10.26 2.60 -25.87
CA CYS A 9 10.52 1.38 -26.63
C CYS A 9 9.40 0.32 -26.51
N PHE A 10 8.55 0.42 -25.48
CA PHE A 10 7.40 -0.46 -25.27
C PHE A 10 6.12 0.06 -25.93
N GLY A 11 6.13 1.29 -26.48
CA GLY A 11 5.01 1.87 -27.21
C GLY A 11 3.68 1.82 -26.44
N PRO A 12 2.58 1.36 -27.05
CA PRO A 12 1.27 1.25 -26.38
C PRO A 12 1.24 0.34 -25.15
N ALA A 13 2.22 -0.56 -24.99
CA ALA A 13 2.28 -1.48 -23.86
C ALA A 13 2.84 -0.82 -22.58
N ALA A 14 3.53 0.33 -22.70
CA ALA A 14 4.23 0.99 -21.60
C ALA A 14 3.34 1.18 -20.36
N ILE A 15 2.09 1.61 -20.55
CA ILE A 15 1.12 1.91 -19.48
C ILE A 15 0.72 0.70 -18.62
N TYR A 16 0.91 -0.52 -19.15
CA TYR A 16 0.63 -1.80 -18.48
C TYR A 16 1.89 -2.37 -17.79
N LEU A 17 3.07 -1.82 -18.08
CA LEU A 17 4.33 -2.24 -17.49
C LEU A 17 4.75 -1.29 -16.36
N ARG A 18 4.58 0.01 -16.57
CA ARG A 18 4.93 1.06 -15.59
C ARG A 18 4.03 2.28 -15.79
N LYS A 19 3.63 2.92 -14.69
CA LYS A 19 2.87 4.18 -14.75
C LYS A 19 3.74 5.35 -15.21
N PRO A 20 3.17 6.31 -15.93
CA PRO A 20 3.86 7.54 -16.31
C PRO A 20 4.48 8.23 -15.09
N GLU A 21 5.62 8.89 -15.30
CA GLU A 21 6.37 9.56 -14.25
C GLU A 21 5.49 10.55 -13.48
N ARG A 22 4.63 11.29 -14.19
CA ARG A 22 3.68 12.21 -13.59
C ARG A 22 2.76 11.53 -12.58
N GLU A 23 2.11 10.42 -12.95
CA GLU A 23 1.20 9.68 -12.06
C GLU A 23 1.95 9.11 -10.86
N ARG A 24 3.19 8.66 -11.06
CA ARG A 24 4.05 8.20 -9.97
C ARG A 24 4.34 9.34 -8.99
N ILE A 25 4.76 10.50 -9.47
CA ILE A 25 5.07 11.66 -8.61
C ILE A 25 3.82 12.10 -7.83
N GLU A 26 2.66 12.16 -8.50
CA GLU A 26 1.39 12.47 -7.84
C GLU A 26 1.07 11.48 -6.72
N ALA A 27 1.21 10.16 -6.98
CA ALA A 27 0.99 9.13 -5.97
C ALA A 27 1.96 9.25 -4.78
N GLN A 28 3.25 9.46 -5.05
CA GLN A 28 4.29 9.57 -4.02
C GLN A 28 4.12 10.79 -3.11
N ASN A 29 3.49 11.86 -3.61
CA ASN A 29 3.22 13.08 -2.86
C ASN A 29 1.92 13.03 -2.04
N THR A 30 1.21 11.91 -2.04
CA THR A 30 -0.01 11.74 -1.25
C THR A 30 0.31 11.88 0.26
N PRO A 31 -0.47 12.65 1.04
CA PRO A 31 -0.26 12.77 2.48
C PRO A 31 -0.29 11.40 3.18
N PHE A 32 0.73 11.14 3.99
CA PHE A 32 0.87 9.90 4.72
C PHE A 32 1.41 10.15 6.13
N ASP A 33 0.73 9.59 7.13
CA ASP A 33 1.18 9.62 8.52
C ASP A 33 1.58 8.21 8.97
N ALA A 34 2.88 7.98 9.07
CA ALA A 34 3.46 6.70 9.47
C ALA A 34 3.06 6.27 10.90
N LYS A 35 2.63 7.20 11.75
CA LYS A 35 2.21 6.87 13.13
C LYS A 35 0.78 6.34 13.19
N THR A 36 -0.03 6.62 12.18
CA THR A 36 -1.45 6.25 12.18
C THR A 36 -1.82 5.31 11.04
N ALA A 37 -1.07 5.24 9.94
CA ALA A 37 -1.37 4.36 8.81
C ALA A 37 -0.98 2.89 9.07
N TYR A 38 -1.99 2.04 9.27
CA TYR A 38 -1.83 0.62 9.56
C TYR A 38 -2.81 -0.26 8.77
N PHE A 39 -2.41 -1.49 8.52
CA PHE A 39 -3.29 -2.59 8.16
C PHE A 39 -3.81 -3.27 9.44
N VAL A 40 -5.04 -3.73 9.42
CA VAL A 40 -5.69 -4.48 10.49
C VAL A 40 -6.30 -5.75 9.94
N THR A 41 -6.20 -6.86 10.66
CA THR A 41 -6.86 -8.11 10.26
C THR A 41 -8.37 -8.01 10.38
N GLU A 42 -9.10 -8.57 9.43
CA GLU A 42 -10.56 -8.65 9.45
C GLU A 42 -11.02 -10.00 8.87
N ALA A 43 -12.09 -10.57 9.43
CA ALA A 43 -12.47 -11.96 9.17
C ALA A 43 -12.97 -12.23 7.73
N SER A 44 -13.54 -11.22 7.05
CA SER A 44 -14.13 -11.35 5.71
C SER A 44 -13.18 -10.96 4.58
N GLU A 45 -12.38 -9.92 4.78
CA GLU A 45 -11.47 -9.36 3.75
C GLU A 45 -9.98 -9.67 4.03
N MET A 46 -9.69 -10.45 5.07
CA MET A 46 -8.36 -10.79 5.61
C MET A 46 -7.62 -9.58 6.20
N TYR A 47 -7.38 -8.53 5.42
CA TYR A 47 -6.72 -7.31 5.87
C TYR A 47 -7.39 -6.07 5.30
N LEU A 48 -7.54 -5.06 6.14
CA LEU A 48 -8.07 -3.75 5.77
C LEU A 48 -7.06 -2.65 6.09
N LYS A 49 -7.03 -1.61 5.26
CA LYS A 49 -6.32 -0.36 5.56
C LYS A 49 -7.11 0.45 6.59
N GLY A 50 -6.41 1.12 7.50
CA GLY A 50 -7.04 1.97 8.49
C GLY A 50 -6.08 2.93 9.21
N LYS A 51 -6.68 3.75 10.07
CA LYS A 51 -5.99 4.68 10.95
C LYS A 51 -5.99 4.15 12.38
N LEU A 52 -4.83 3.99 12.97
CA LEU A 52 -4.67 3.65 14.37
C LEU A 52 -5.19 4.81 15.23
N ILE A 53 -6.18 4.53 16.08
CA ILE A 53 -6.78 5.50 16.99
C ILE A 53 -6.10 5.44 18.36
N LYS A 54 -5.93 4.23 18.91
CA LYS A 54 -5.27 4.03 20.20
C LYS A 54 -4.69 2.63 20.36
N ARG A 55 -3.72 2.51 21.27
CA ARG A 55 -3.17 1.25 21.77
C ARG A 55 -3.26 1.22 23.28
N GLU A 56 -3.88 0.19 23.83
CA GLU A 56 -4.15 0.07 25.26
C GLU A 56 -4.31 -1.39 25.65
N GLY A 57 -3.65 -1.82 26.73
CA GLY A 57 -3.84 -3.16 27.30
C GLY A 57 -3.52 -4.32 26.35
N GLY A 58 -2.52 -4.16 25.47
CA GLY A 58 -2.12 -5.17 24.48
C GLY A 58 -3.09 -5.31 23.29
N LYS A 59 -4.00 -4.34 23.12
CA LYS A 59 -4.93 -4.25 21.99
C LYS A 59 -4.78 -2.92 21.27
N ALA A 60 -5.03 -2.94 19.97
CA ALA A 60 -5.02 -1.78 19.10
C ALA A 60 -6.42 -1.54 18.54
N THR A 61 -6.86 -0.28 18.54
CA THR A 61 -8.12 0.15 17.92
C THR A 61 -7.80 0.90 16.63
N VAL A 62 -8.30 0.39 15.50
CA VAL A 62 -8.06 0.92 14.16
C VAL A 62 -9.40 1.26 13.52
N GLU A 63 -9.52 2.49 13.02
CA GLU A 63 -10.63 2.92 12.17
C GLU A 63 -10.29 2.59 10.71
N THR A 64 -10.99 1.62 10.14
CA THR A 64 -10.80 1.19 8.75
C THR A 64 -11.28 2.27 7.77
N LEU A 65 -10.69 2.29 6.57
CA LEU A 65 -11.12 3.21 5.50
C LEU A 65 -12.56 2.93 5.01
N CYS A 66 -13.12 1.78 5.35
CA CYS A 66 -14.52 1.41 5.09
C CYS A 66 -15.49 1.94 6.14
N GLY A 67 -15.02 2.72 7.13
CA GLY A 67 -15.84 3.31 8.19
C GLY A 67 -16.15 2.39 9.37
N LYS A 68 -15.54 1.19 9.44
CA LYS A 68 -15.67 0.28 10.59
C LYS A 68 -14.53 0.52 11.59
N THR A 69 -14.82 0.47 12.88
CA THR A 69 -13.81 0.50 13.95
C THR A 69 -13.57 -0.91 14.46
N LEU A 70 -12.32 -1.37 14.40
CA LEU A 70 -11.92 -2.71 14.84
C LEU A 70 -10.98 -2.59 16.04
N THR A 71 -11.21 -3.42 17.05
CA THR A 71 -10.28 -3.59 18.18
C THR A 71 -9.74 -5.00 18.14
N VAL A 72 -8.47 -5.12 17.79
CA VAL A 72 -7.74 -6.38 17.63
C VAL A 72 -6.54 -6.41 18.55
N LYS A 73 -5.83 -7.53 18.60
CA LYS A 73 -4.56 -7.58 19.33
C LYS A 73 -3.48 -6.78 18.59
N GLU A 74 -2.42 -6.39 19.29
CA GLU A 74 -1.35 -5.59 18.65
C GLU A 74 -0.56 -6.35 17.57
N ASP A 75 -0.48 -7.67 17.65
CA ASP A 75 0.14 -8.55 16.65
C ASP A 75 -0.70 -8.68 15.36
N GLU A 76 -1.95 -8.26 15.41
CA GLU A 76 -2.91 -8.24 14.29
C GLU A 76 -2.95 -6.88 13.56
N VAL A 77 -2.02 -5.98 13.88
CA VAL A 77 -1.91 -4.64 13.29
C VAL A 77 -0.53 -4.42 12.69
N PHE A 78 -0.47 -4.14 11.38
CA PHE A 78 0.78 -4.07 10.62
C PHE A 78 1.02 -2.67 10.06
N PRO A 79 2.22 -2.09 10.17
CA PRO A 79 2.49 -0.76 9.63
C PRO A 79 2.36 -0.72 8.11
N MET A 80 1.85 0.39 7.57
CA MET A 80 1.79 0.61 6.13
C MET A 80 3.11 1.20 5.61
N ASN A 81 3.49 0.85 4.39
CA ASN A 81 4.59 1.53 3.71
C ASN A 81 4.15 2.94 3.27
N PRO A 82 5.07 3.94 3.29
CA PRO A 82 4.80 5.25 2.72
C PRO A 82 4.49 5.18 1.20
N PRO A 83 3.78 6.18 0.63
CA PRO A 83 3.35 6.19 -0.78
C PRO A 83 4.49 6.09 -1.80
N LYS A 84 5.73 6.38 -1.39
CA LYS A 84 6.92 6.15 -2.22
C LYS A 84 7.10 4.68 -2.65
N PHE A 85 6.49 3.73 -1.94
CA PHE A 85 6.53 2.31 -2.22
C PHE A 85 5.25 1.81 -2.92
N ASP A 86 4.32 2.69 -3.25
CA ASP A 86 3.09 2.29 -3.94
C ASP A 86 3.43 1.71 -5.31
N LYS A 87 2.90 0.51 -5.59
CA LYS A 87 3.09 -0.22 -6.84
C LYS A 87 4.58 -0.38 -7.18
N ILE A 88 5.43 -0.61 -6.18
CA ILE A 88 6.84 -0.90 -6.43
C ILE A 88 6.99 -2.17 -7.28
N GLU A 89 7.99 -2.17 -8.16
CA GLU A 89 8.29 -3.29 -9.04
C GLU A 89 8.96 -4.44 -8.28
N ASP A 90 9.87 -4.11 -7.36
CA ASP A 90 10.50 -5.07 -6.47
C ASP A 90 10.00 -4.87 -5.04
N MET A 91 9.16 -5.78 -4.56
CA MET A 91 8.61 -5.72 -3.21
C MET A 91 9.66 -5.96 -2.13
N ALA A 92 10.81 -6.57 -2.44
CA ALA A 92 11.90 -6.73 -1.48
C ALA A 92 12.51 -5.39 -1.05
N MET A 93 12.26 -4.32 -1.82
CA MET A 93 12.71 -2.97 -1.52
C MET A 93 11.78 -2.22 -0.54
N MET A 94 10.66 -2.80 -0.13
CA MET A 94 9.75 -2.20 0.86
C MET A 94 10.38 -2.12 2.25
N THR A 95 10.03 -1.08 3.02
CA THR A 95 10.49 -0.96 4.42
C THR A 95 9.76 -1.94 5.34
N HIS A 96 8.46 -2.11 5.14
CA HIS A 96 7.64 -3.07 5.85
C HIS A 96 7.27 -4.21 4.90
N LEU A 97 7.83 -5.38 5.12
CA LEU A 97 7.60 -6.58 4.32
C LEU A 97 6.71 -7.57 5.07
N SER A 98 5.45 -7.17 5.29
CA SER A 98 4.41 -7.99 5.93
C SER A 98 3.46 -8.58 4.88
N GLU A 99 2.71 -9.62 5.25
CA GLU A 99 1.68 -10.22 4.41
C GLU A 99 0.70 -9.18 3.80
N PRO A 100 0.10 -8.25 4.58
CA PRO A 100 -0.77 -7.23 3.98
C PRO A 100 -0.03 -6.26 3.07
N ALA A 101 1.24 -5.92 3.34
CA ALA A 101 2.00 -5.03 2.48
C ALA A 101 2.21 -5.64 1.09
N VAL A 102 2.58 -6.93 1.03
CA VAL A 102 2.73 -7.68 -0.23
C VAL A 102 1.39 -7.79 -0.96
N LEU A 103 0.33 -8.20 -0.25
CA LEU A 103 -1.01 -8.34 -0.81
C LEU A 103 -1.51 -7.04 -1.43
N TYR A 104 -1.40 -5.92 -0.73
CA TYR A 104 -1.90 -4.64 -1.22
C TYR A 104 -1.07 -4.09 -2.38
N ASN A 105 0.25 -4.32 -2.40
CA ASN A 105 1.04 -3.95 -3.57
C ASN A 105 0.57 -4.69 -4.82
N LEU A 106 0.42 -6.01 -4.72
CA LEU A 106 -0.08 -6.84 -5.83
C LEU A 106 -1.50 -6.42 -6.25
N LYS A 107 -2.40 -6.21 -5.28
CA LYS A 107 -3.78 -5.77 -5.53
C LYS A 107 -3.82 -4.44 -6.28
N GLU A 108 -2.98 -3.48 -5.90
CA GLU A 108 -2.92 -2.17 -6.52
C GLU A 108 -2.24 -2.17 -7.89
N ARG A 109 -1.19 -2.97 -8.08
CA ARG A 109 -0.59 -3.18 -9.41
C ARG A 109 -1.60 -3.80 -10.36
N TYR A 110 -2.31 -4.83 -9.90
CA TYR A 110 -3.34 -5.51 -10.67
C TYR A 110 -4.51 -4.58 -11.04
N ALA A 111 -5.00 -3.77 -10.08
CA ALA A 111 -6.05 -2.77 -10.36
C ALA A 111 -5.61 -1.71 -11.39
N ALA A 112 -4.30 -1.49 -11.52
CA ALA A 112 -3.67 -0.62 -12.50
C ALA A 112 -3.27 -1.34 -13.81
N TRP A 113 -3.69 -2.60 -13.99
CA TRP A 113 -3.34 -3.45 -15.14
C TRP A 113 -1.86 -3.80 -15.29
N MET A 114 -1.11 -3.76 -14.19
CA MET A 114 0.28 -4.20 -14.10
C MET A 114 0.30 -5.56 -13.41
N ILE A 115 0.50 -6.63 -14.20
CA ILE A 115 0.36 -8.02 -13.73
C ILE A 115 1.66 -8.68 -13.28
N TYR A 116 2.79 -7.96 -13.40
CA TYR A 116 4.12 -8.37 -12.98
C TYR A 116 4.66 -7.37 -11.96
#